data_AF-A0A444IUS8-F1
#
_entry.id   AF-A0A444IUS8-F1
#
_cell.length_a   1.000
_cell.length_b   1.000
_cell.length_c   1.000
_cell.angle_alpha   90.00
_cell.angle_beta   90.00
_cell.angle_gamma   90.00
#
_symmetry.space_group_name_H-M   'P 1'
#
loop_
_entity.id
_entity.type
_entity.pdbx_description
1 polymer ?
#
loop_
_entity_poly.entity_id
_entity_poly.type
_entity_poly.pdbx_seq_one_letter_code
_entity_poly.pdbx_strand_id
1 'polypeptide(L)'
;MSCDPTTRIFPDVWKSTFFRRALSETGKDYYECPICKKRFDYTQLGCLCGDHIWPYSLMGETSKKNYQLLCGACNVRKKDFVNNEVREVLGDGSFRKMVFNHITEHIDKVNIPHGMRLEDYVSLRSI
;
A
#
# COMPACT_ATOMS: atom_id res chain seq x y z
N MET A 1 -0.71 -14.91 14.34
CA MET A 1 -0.48 -14.71 12.88
C MET A 1 0.23 -13.37 12.71
N SER A 2 1.53 -13.39 12.44
CA SER A 2 2.34 -12.19 12.22
C SER A 2 1.98 -11.59 10.86
N CYS A 3 1.77 -10.27 10.84
CA CYS A 3 1.65 -9.51 9.60
C CYS A 3 3.09 -9.21 9.18
N ASP A 4 3.65 -10.03 8.29
CA ASP A 4 4.92 -9.71 7.66
C ASP A 4 4.62 -8.76 6.48
N PRO A 5 5.00 -7.47 6.57
CA PRO A 5 4.70 -6.50 5.52
C PRO A 5 5.45 -6.80 4.22
N THR A 6 6.47 -7.66 4.26
CA THR A 6 7.28 -8.02 3.09
C THR A 6 6.65 -9.12 2.24
N THR A 7 5.67 -9.89 2.74
CA THR A 7 4.98 -10.88 1.91
C THR A 7 3.90 -10.22 1.06
N ARG A 8 3.73 -10.67 -0.18
CA ARG A 8 2.64 -10.23 -1.07
C ARG A 8 1.26 -10.75 -0.64
N ILE A 9 1.20 -11.82 0.15
CA ILE A 9 -0.05 -12.50 0.46
C ILE A 9 -0.64 -11.93 1.75
N PHE A 10 -1.87 -11.44 1.67
CA PHE A 10 -2.62 -11.08 2.87
C PHE A 10 -3.02 -12.33 3.68
N PRO A 11 -3.06 -12.25 5.01
CA PRO A 11 -3.58 -13.35 5.83
C PRO A 11 -5.03 -13.68 5.47
N ASP A 12 -5.36 -14.97 5.35
CA ASP A 12 -6.69 -15.43 4.91
C ASP A 12 -7.85 -14.86 5.75
N VAL A 13 -7.61 -14.68 7.06
CA VAL A 13 -8.60 -14.14 8.00
C VAL A 13 -8.97 -12.68 7.75
N TRP A 14 -8.14 -11.92 7.02
CA TRP A 14 -8.41 -10.51 6.75
C TRP A 14 -9.64 -10.34 5.88
N LYS A 15 -9.84 -11.23 4.90
CA LYS A 15 -11.01 -11.17 4.02
C LYS A 15 -12.32 -11.22 4.79
N SER A 16 -12.49 -12.22 5.65
CA SER A 16 -13.72 -12.39 6.44
C SER A 16 -13.87 -11.31 7.52
N THR A 17 -12.76 -10.81 8.07
CA THR A 17 -12.78 -9.74 9.07
C THR A 17 -13.15 -8.39 8.45
N PHE A 18 -12.58 -8.06 7.30
CA PHE A 18 -12.88 -6.83 6.57
C PHE A 18 -14.33 -6.82 6.07
N PHE A 19 -14.80 -7.95 5.53
CA PHE A 19 -16.19 -8.09 5.11
C PHE A 19 -17.17 -7.81 6.26
N ARG A 20 -16.99 -8.49 7.41
CA ARG A 20 -17.85 -8.28 8.59
C ARG A 20 -17.79 -6.85 9.11
N ARG A 21 -16.59 -6.25 9.13
CA ARG A 21 -16.42 -4.85 9.53
C ARG A 21 -17.18 -3.91 8.60
N ALA A 22 -17.08 -4.09 7.28
CA ALA A 22 -17.79 -3.27 6.30
C ALA A 22 -19.32 -3.36 6.46
N LEU A 23 -19.86 -4.55 6.76
CA LEU A 23 -21.28 -4.72 7.06
C LEU A 23 -21.67 -3.94 8.33
N SER A 24 -20.88 -4.07 9.40
CA SER A 24 -21.13 -3.37 10.67
C SER A 24 -21.07 -1.85 10.51
N GLU A 25 -20.13 -1.33 9.72
CA GLU A 25 -19.96 0.12 9.50
C GLU A 25 -21.08 0.72 8.64
N THR A 26 -21.59 -0.06 7.67
CA THR A 26 -22.66 0.41 6.76
C THR A 26 -24.07 0.10 7.24
N GLY A 27 -24.22 -0.82 8.20
CA GLY A 27 -25.51 -1.36 8.63
C GLY A 27 -26.21 -2.21 7.57
N LYS A 28 -25.49 -2.61 6.51
CA LYS A 28 -26.03 -3.42 5.40
C LYS A 28 -25.73 -4.90 5.63
N ASP A 29 -26.56 -5.75 5.05
CA ASP A 29 -26.38 -7.21 5.00
C ASP A 29 -25.55 -7.68 3.79
N TYR A 30 -25.17 -6.75 2.90
CA TYR A 30 -24.30 -6.99 1.75
C TYR A 30 -23.09 -6.07 1.72
N TYR A 31 -22.01 -6.57 1.15
CA TYR A 31 -20.84 -5.79 0.77
C TYR A 31 -21.00 -5.27 -0.66
N GLU A 32 -20.66 -4.01 -0.90
CA GLU A 32 -20.69 -3.40 -2.23
C GLU A 32 -19.26 -3.22 -2.76
N CYS A 33 -18.94 -3.80 -3.92
CA CYS A 33 -17.62 -3.61 -4.53
C CYS A 33 -17.42 -2.14 -4.89
N PRO A 34 -16.33 -1.48 -4.44
CA PRO A 34 -16.16 -0.04 -4.61
C PRO A 34 -16.03 0.39 -6.08
N ILE A 35 -15.59 -0.52 -6.97
CA ILE A 35 -15.38 -0.26 -8.40
C ILE A 35 -16.67 -0.43 -9.20
N CYS A 36 -17.30 -1.61 -9.16
CA CYS A 36 -18.45 -1.91 -10.02
C CYS A 36 -19.81 -1.77 -9.33
N LYS A 37 -19.83 -1.46 -8.03
CA LYS A 37 -21.05 -1.33 -7.20
C LYS A 37 -21.93 -2.58 -7.12
N LYS A 38 -21.43 -3.73 -7.58
CA LYS A 38 -22.11 -5.02 -7.41
C LYS A 38 -22.12 -5.40 -5.93
N ARG A 39 -23.23 -5.98 -5.48
CA ARG A 39 -23.46 -6.42 -4.11
C ARG A 39 -23.11 -7.90 -3.94
N PHE A 40 -22.58 -8.22 -2.76
CA PHE A 40 -22.14 -9.56 -2.39
C PHE A 40 -22.56 -9.86 -0.96
N ASP A 41 -23.26 -10.95 -0.73
CA ASP A 41 -23.57 -11.44 0.60
C ASP A 41 -22.46 -12.35 1.15
N TYR A 42 -22.65 -12.88 2.36
CA TYR A 42 -21.68 -13.76 3.01
C TYR A 42 -21.44 -15.07 2.26
N THR A 43 -22.44 -15.62 1.56
CA THR A 43 -22.30 -16.84 0.75
C THR A 43 -21.39 -16.62 -0.45
N GLN A 44 -21.27 -15.37 -0.89
CA GLN A 44 -20.44 -14.94 -2.02
C GLN A 44 -19.05 -14.43 -1.60
N LEU A 45 -18.64 -14.61 -0.34
CA LEU A 45 -17.31 -14.20 0.16
C LEU A 45 -16.15 -14.84 -0.63
N GLY A 46 -16.37 -16.02 -1.21
CA GLY A 46 -15.42 -16.69 -2.11
C GLY A 46 -15.15 -15.92 -3.40
N CYS A 47 -16.10 -15.10 -3.87
CA CYS A 47 -15.98 -14.29 -5.08
C CYS A 47 -15.22 -12.97 -4.86
N LEU A 48 -14.84 -12.68 -3.61
CA LEU A 48 -14.11 -11.48 -3.21
C LEU A 48 -12.64 -11.81 -2.96
N CYS A 49 -11.77 -10.87 -3.32
CA CYS A 49 -10.32 -10.94 -3.20
C CYS A 49 -9.83 -9.76 -2.35
N GLY A 50 -8.88 -10.03 -1.45
CA GLY A 50 -8.09 -8.98 -0.83
C GLY A 50 -7.12 -8.41 -1.87
N ASP A 51 -7.02 -7.09 -1.92
CA ASP A 51 -6.19 -6.36 -2.87
C ASP A 51 -5.46 -5.22 -2.16
N HIS A 52 -4.29 -4.87 -2.69
CA HIS A 52 -3.55 -3.71 -2.19
C HIS A 52 -4.08 -2.44 -2.85
N ILE A 53 -4.45 -1.43 -2.05
CA ILE A 53 -4.85 -0.11 -2.55
C ILE A 53 -3.71 0.47 -3.39
N TRP A 54 -2.52 0.50 -2.81
CA TRP A 54 -1.25 0.75 -3.47
C TRP A 54 -0.61 -0.57 -3.90
N PRO A 55 -0.41 -0.83 -5.20
CA PRO A 55 0.08 -2.12 -5.69
C PRO A 55 1.39 -2.55 -5.02
N TYR A 56 1.47 -3.84 -4.66
CA TYR A 56 2.68 -4.42 -4.07
C TYR A 56 3.92 -4.26 -4.98
N SER A 57 3.75 -4.37 -6.30
CA SER A 57 4.80 -4.15 -7.31
C SER A 57 5.38 -2.74 -7.30
N LEU A 58 4.66 -1.77 -6.73
CA LEU A 58 5.07 -0.39 -6.55
C LEU A 58 5.44 -0.10 -5.08
N MET A 59 5.95 -1.10 -4.36
CA MET A 59 6.33 -1.02 -2.94
C MET A 59 5.15 -0.84 -1.98
N GLY A 60 3.95 -1.29 -2.37
CA GLY A 60 2.79 -1.31 -1.49
C GLY A 60 2.91 -2.37 -0.41
N GLU A 61 2.97 -1.95 0.85
CA GLU A 61 3.07 -2.87 1.99
C GLU A 61 1.81 -3.71 2.20
N THR A 62 2.00 -4.92 2.74
CA THR A 62 0.89 -5.77 3.19
C THR A 62 0.46 -5.35 4.60
N SER A 63 -0.37 -4.30 4.66
CA SER A 63 -0.88 -3.74 5.92
C SER A 63 -2.39 -3.52 5.88
N LYS A 64 -3.02 -3.40 7.06
CA LYS A 64 -4.47 -3.13 7.16
C LYS A 64 -4.86 -1.81 6.48
N LYS A 65 -3.94 -0.83 6.45
CA LYS A 65 -4.17 0.48 5.82
C LYS A 65 -4.14 0.40 4.30
N ASN A 66 -3.36 -0.54 3.76
CA ASN A 66 -3.24 -0.76 2.32
C ASN A 66 -4.17 -1.86 1.79
N TYR A 67 -5.06 -2.40 2.63
CA TYR A 67 -5.97 -3.47 2.26
C TYR A 67 -7.32 -2.93 1.78
N GLN A 68 -7.79 -3.45 0.66
CA GLN A 68 -9.18 -3.32 0.21
C GLN A 68 -9.74 -4.67 -0.22
N LEU A 69 -11.07 -4.75 -0.29
CA LEU A 69 -11.77 -5.95 -0.77
C LEU A 69 -12.40 -5.65 -2.13
N LEU A 70 -12.13 -6.46 -3.14
CA LEU A 70 -12.67 -6.29 -4.49
C LEU A 70 -13.30 -7.59 -4.97
N CYS A 71 -14.25 -7.52 -5.91
CA CYS A 71 -14.67 -8.74 -6.61
C CYS A 71 -13.58 -9.22 -7.56
N GLY A 72 -13.53 -10.53 -7.83
CA GLY A 72 -12.48 -11.11 -8.67
C GLY A 72 -12.30 -10.42 -10.03
N ALA A 73 -13.41 -10.08 -10.71
CA ALA A 73 -13.35 -9.37 -12.00
C ALA A 73 -12.72 -7.98 -11.90
N CYS A 74 -13.06 -7.22 -10.85
CA CYS A 74 -12.50 -5.89 -10.63
C CYS A 74 -11.03 -5.95 -10.18
N ASN A 75 -10.67 -6.95 -9.37
CA ASN A 75 -9.29 -7.17 -8.94
C ASN A 75 -8.37 -7.44 -10.14
N VAL A 76 -8.79 -8.35 -11.03
CA VAL A 76 -8.05 -8.66 -12.27
C VAL A 76 -7.94 -7.44 -13.19
N ARG A 77 -8.98 -6.61 -13.28
CA ARG A 77 -8.96 -5.40 -14.09
C ARG A 77 -8.05 -4.31 -13.49
N LYS A 78 -8.03 -4.16 -12.16
CA LYS A 78 -7.18 -3.19 -11.47
C LYS A 78 -5.71 -3.49 -11.69
N LYS A 79 -5.27 -4.75 -11.56
CA LYS A 79 -3.83 -5.11 -11.62
C LYS A 79 -3.00 -4.18 -10.72
N ASP A 80 -1.92 -3.64 -11.27
CA ASP A 80 -1.06 -2.63 -10.66
C ASP A 80 -1.39 -1.20 -11.13
N PHE A 81 -2.59 -0.95 -11.67
CA PHE A 81 -3.00 0.41 -12.03
C PHE A 81 -3.24 1.24 -10.77
N VAL A 82 -2.35 2.20 -10.57
CA VAL A 82 -2.59 3.46 -9.85
C VAL A 82 -3.14 4.49 -10.84
N ASN A 83 -4.05 5.35 -10.38
CA ASN A 83 -4.66 6.41 -11.19
C ASN A 83 -3.58 7.26 -11.90
N ASN A 84 -3.88 7.79 -13.08
CA ASN A 84 -2.95 8.61 -13.87
C ASN A 84 -2.41 9.80 -13.07
N GLU A 85 -3.23 10.46 -12.24
CA GLU A 85 -2.76 11.53 -11.35
C GLU A 85 -1.65 11.07 -10.40
N VAL A 86 -1.79 9.86 -9.86
CA VAL A 86 -0.76 9.25 -9.00
C VAL A 86 0.48 8.89 -9.82
N ARG A 87 0.30 8.40 -11.05
CA ARG A 87 1.43 8.09 -11.96
C ARG A 87 2.19 9.35 -12.36
N GLU A 88 1.49 10.46 -12.58
CA GLU A 88 2.09 11.76 -12.87
C GLU A 88 2.92 12.24 -11.67
N VAL A 89 2.37 12.16 -10.45
CA VAL A 89 3.14 12.50 -9.23
C VAL A 89 4.35 11.59 -9.03
N LEU A 90 4.22 10.27 -9.25
CA LEU A 90 5.34 9.33 -9.15
C LEU A 90 6.38 9.54 -10.27
N GLY A 91 5.93 9.98 -11.45
CA GLY A 91 6.77 10.27 -12.60
C GLY A 91 7.45 11.64 -12.52
N ASP A 92 6.91 12.55 -11.71
CA ASP A 92 7.42 13.90 -11.55
C ASP A 92 8.82 13.91 -10.90
N GLY A 93 9.64 14.87 -11.33
CA GLY A 93 11.00 15.06 -10.82
C GLY A 93 11.01 15.33 -9.31
N SER A 94 9.94 15.90 -8.76
CA SER A 94 9.81 16.19 -7.34
C SER A 94 9.78 14.92 -6.50
N PHE A 95 9.02 13.88 -6.91
CA PHE A 95 8.98 12.61 -6.18
C PHE A 95 10.33 11.89 -6.24
N ARG A 96 10.98 11.88 -7.41
CA ARG A 96 12.35 11.32 -7.56
C ARG A 96 13.35 12.02 -6.64
N LYS A 97 13.28 13.36 -6.56
CA LYS A 97 14.14 14.16 -5.67
C LYS A 97 13.85 13.85 -4.20
N MET A 98 12.58 13.67 -3.84
CA MET A 98 12.18 13.31 -2.48
C MET A 98 12.72 11.94 -2.07
N VAL A 99 12.62 10.94 -2.95
CA VAL A 99 13.18 9.59 -2.73
C VAL A 99 14.71 9.64 -2.65
N PHE A 100 15.35 10.37 -3.57
CA PHE A 100 16.81 10.56 -3.57
C PHE A 100 17.31 11.17 -2.26
N ASN A 101 16.67 12.25 -1.80
CA ASN A 101 17.02 12.89 -0.53
C ASN A 101 16.86 11.92 0.64
N HIS A 102 15.73 11.21 0.71
CA HIS A 102 15.46 10.26 1.79
C HIS A 102 16.51 9.13 1.87
N ILE A 103 16.89 8.56 0.72
CA ILE A 103 17.92 7.52 0.64
C ILE A 103 19.28 8.10 1.04
N THR A 104 19.61 9.29 0.55
CA THR A 104 20.90 9.95 0.84
C THR A 104 21.05 10.21 2.34
N GLU A 105 20.01 10.75 2.99
CA GLU A 105 19.98 10.95 4.44
C GLU A 105 20.19 9.65 5.23
N HIS A 106 19.60 8.53 4.78
CA HIS A 106 19.78 7.24 5.45
C HIS A 106 21.18 6.68 5.26
N ILE A 107 21.74 6.77 4.05
CA ILE A 107 23.12 6.38 3.76
C ILE A 107 24.09 7.21 4.59
N ASP A 108 23.88 8.53 4.65
CA ASP A 108 24.74 9.41 5.41
C ASP A 108 24.67 9.08 6.89
N LYS A 109 23.48 8.89 7.48
CA LYS A 109 23.33 8.46 8.88
C LYS A 109 24.09 7.17 9.23
N VAL A 110 24.17 6.22 8.29
CA VAL A 110 24.93 4.97 8.49
C VAL A 110 26.44 5.18 8.38
N ASN A 111 26.88 6.18 7.60
CA ASN A 111 28.30 6.44 7.32
C ASN A 111 28.90 7.59 8.16
N ILE A 112 28.12 8.26 9.02
CA ILE A 112 28.63 9.30 9.91
C ILE A 112 29.71 8.71 10.83
N PRO A 113 30.94 9.26 10.82
CA PRO A 113 31.98 8.88 11.77
C PRO A 113 31.55 9.14 13.21
N HIS A 114 31.94 8.23 14.12
CA HIS A 114 31.53 8.33 15.52
C HIS A 114 31.95 9.67 16.13
N GLY A 115 30.97 10.44 16.63
CA GLY A 115 31.18 11.76 17.24
C GLY A 115 30.98 12.96 16.31
N MET A 116 30.69 12.75 15.02
CA MET A 116 30.36 13.81 14.06
C MET A 116 28.84 14.01 13.97
N ARG A 117 28.38 15.25 13.80
CA ARG A 117 26.96 15.54 13.55
C ARG A 117 26.64 15.36 12.06
N LEU A 118 25.42 14.92 11.76
CA LEU A 118 24.93 14.71 10.38
C LEU A 118 25.08 15.99 9.53
N GLU A 119 24.79 17.15 10.11
CA GLU A 119 24.84 18.47 9.46
C GLU A 119 26.25 18.79 8.91
N ASP A 120 27.28 18.48 9.71
CA ASP A 120 28.68 18.71 9.36
C ASP A 120 29.16 17.71 8.28
N TYR A 121 28.73 16.45 8.37
CA TYR A 121 29.08 15.40 7.42
C TYR A 121 28.50 15.64 6.02
N VAL A 122 27.22 16.05 5.94
CA VAL A 122 26.55 16.36 4.65
C VAL A 122 27.20 17.56 3.96
N SER A 123 27.61 18.58 4.73
CA SER A 123 28.28 19.78 4.20
C SER A 123 29.63 19.44 3.55
N LEU A 124 30.41 18.52 4.14
CA LEU A 124 31.69 18.07 3.61
C LEU A 124 31.58 17.25 2.31
N ARG A 125 30.43 16.60 2.08
CA ARG A 125 30.20 15.68 0.95
C ARG A 125 29.64 16.37 -0.30
N SER A 126 29.26 17.65 -0.18
CA SER A 126 28.57 18.43 -1.22
C SER A 126 29.52 19.30 -2.07
N ILE A 127 30.84 19.05 -2.02
CA ILE A 127 31.92 19.68 -2.82
C ILE A 127 32.40 18.67 -3.87
#